data_AF-A0A950CZT8-F1
#
_entry.id   AF-A0A950CZT8-F1
#
_cell.length_a   1.000
_cell.length_b   1.000
_cell.length_c   1.000
_cell.angle_alpha   90.00
_cell.angle_beta   90.00
_cell.angle_gamma   90.00
#
_symmetry.space_group_name_H-M   'P 1'
#
loop_
_entity.id
_entity.type
_entity.pdbx_description
1 polymer ?
#
loop_
_entity_poly.entity_id
_entity_poly.type
_entity_poly.pdbx_seq_one_letter_code
_entity_poly.pdbx_strand_id
1 'polypeptide(L)'
;MTTNSTTTSTTTGSRTTTSIPWGARDALELELPPGWPPADVVWPDLDGVVADYPAALGRALDATEGCPPIEGRVEPGSTVAVVVDDPSRWTPVREALPVLLGRLHEAGVRPEDVSISVGVGRHHAVDAEAMRKRVGEAVAEAYRTFSPPVDDLSAYVHLGETPEGGPVRVFRPVAEADLRVLIGSVLPHLQAGFGGGYKLIFPGTSHRSTLGALHRSGLDGDGDPGRLLGTDPRVNPMRQAVRAAARLL
;
A
#
# COMPACT_ATOMS: atom_id res chain seq x y z
N MET A 1 -0.95 -16.04 -14.39
CA MET A 1 0.00 -17.17 -14.50
C MET A 1 1.37 -16.57 -14.75
N THR A 2 2.07 -16.19 -13.68
CA THR A 2 3.47 -15.77 -13.74
C THR A 2 4.31 -17.02 -13.53
N THR A 3 5.10 -17.36 -14.52
CA THR A 3 6.09 -18.43 -14.43
C THR A 3 7.12 -18.05 -13.36
N ASN A 4 7.34 -18.93 -12.38
CA ASN A 4 8.53 -18.87 -11.54
C ASN A 4 9.75 -19.00 -12.46
N SER A 5 10.36 -17.89 -12.86
CA SER A 5 11.65 -17.87 -13.53
C SER A 5 12.72 -18.15 -12.47
N THR A 6 12.98 -19.43 -12.26
CA THR A 6 14.12 -19.89 -11.46
C THR A 6 15.41 -19.54 -12.20
N THR A 7 16.22 -18.64 -11.65
CA THR A 7 17.58 -18.39 -12.15
C THR A 7 18.38 -19.70 -12.06
N THR A 8 18.68 -20.29 -13.20
CA THR A 8 19.49 -21.50 -13.31
C THR A 8 20.91 -21.08 -13.67
N SER A 9 21.89 -21.43 -12.84
CA SER A 9 23.30 -21.26 -13.21
C SER A 9 23.77 -22.52 -13.95
N THR A 10 24.19 -22.36 -15.20
CA THR A 10 24.85 -23.42 -15.97
C THR A 10 26.26 -22.99 -16.29
N THR A 11 27.24 -23.74 -15.81
CA THR A 11 28.66 -23.50 -16.09
C THR A 11 29.07 -24.31 -17.31
N THR A 12 29.16 -23.67 -18.47
CA THR A 12 29.79 -24.22 -19.67
C THR A 12 30.88 -23.27 -20.14
N GLY A 13 32.15 -23.59 -19.86
CA GLY A 13 33.33 -22.90 -20.39
C GLY A 13 33.51 -21.44 -19.93
N SER A 14 34.27 -21.21 -18.85
CA SER A 14 34.79 -19.93 -18.29
C SER A 14 33.87 -18.70 -18.15
N ARG A 15 32.59 -18.78 -18.55
CA ARG A 15 31.59 -17.72 -18.44
C ARG A 15 30.46 -18.16 -17.51
N THR A 16 30.11 -17.28 -16.58
CA THR A 16 28.98 -17.46 -15.66
C THR A 16 27.85 -16.53 -16.12
N THR A 17 26.67 -17.08 -16.35
CA THR A 17 25.47 -16.29 -16.70
C THR A 17 24.55 -16.20 -15.50
N THR A 18 23.96 -15.02 -15.27
CA THR A 18 22.89 -14.80 -14.28
C THR A 18 21.73 -14.06 -14.91
N SER A 19 20.53 -14.33 -14.44
CA SER A 19 19.28 -13.76 -14.96
C SER A 19 18.66 -12.84 -13.93
N ILE A 20 18.34 -11.60 -14.29
CA ILE A 20 17.71 -10.61 -13.42
C ILE A 20 16.39 -10.09 -14.00
N PRO A 21 15.34 -9.86 -13.20
CA PRO A 21 14.09 -9.28 -13.69
C PRO A 21 14.31 -7.91 -14.34
N TRP A 22 13.85 -7.72 -15.59
CA TRP A 22 14.08 -6.47 -16.32
C TRP A 22 12.95 -6.09 -17.29
N GLY A 23 12.24 -5.02 -16.95
CA GLY A 23 11.20 -4.42 -17.78
C GLY A 23 10.13 -5.43 -18.22
N ALA A 24 9.58 -5.23 -19.41
CA ALA A 24 8.59 -6.14 -20.01
C ALA A 24 9.22 -7.44 -20.57
N ARG A 25 10.54 -7.61 -20.48
CA ARG A 25 11.25 -8.78 -21.03
C ARG A 25 11.32 -9.94 -20.01
N ASP A 26 10.68 -9.81 -18.86
CA ASP A 26 10.66 -10.70 -17.69
C ASP A 26 12.03 -10.98 -17.07
N ALA A 27 13.09 -11.04 -17.87
CA ALA A 27 14.47 -11.24 -17.48
C ALA A 27 15.46 -10.55 -18.43
N LEU A 28 16.60 -10.15 -17.89
CA LEU A 28 17.82 -9.77 -18.59
C LEU A 28 18.92 -10.76 -18.20
N GLU A 29 19.45 -11.43 -19.21
CA GLU A 29 20.61 -12.31 -19.06
C GLU A 29 21.89 -11.48 -19.01
N LEU A 30 22.72 -11.72 -18.00
CA LEU A 30 24.00 -11.06 -17.76
C LEU A 30 25.12 -12.09 -17.82
N GLU A 31 26.05 -11.92 -18.75
CA GLU A 31 27.31 -12.66 -18.77
C GLU A 31 28.32 -11.95 -17.85
N LEU A 32 28.77 -12.63 -16.80
CA LEU A 32 29.81 -12.12 -15.91
C LEU A 32 31.20 -12.28 -16.54
N PRO A 33 32.11 -11.32 -16.35
CA PRO A 33 33.46 -11.40 -16.91
C PRO A 33 34.22 -12.67 -16.48
N PRO A 34 35.07 -13.25 -17.34
CA PRO A 34 35.87 -14.40 -16.97
C PRO A 34 36.75 -14.13 -15.75
N GLY A 35 36.76 -15.06 -14.78
CA GLY A 35 37.55 -14.97 -13.55
C GLY A 35 36.90 -14.19 -12.41
N TRP A 36 35.72 -13.60 -12.60
CA TRP A 36 34.93 -13.09 -11.47
C TRP A 36 34.41 -14.25 -10.62
N PRO A 37 34.37 -14.11 -9.28
CA PRO A 37 33.71 -15.09 -8.43
C PRO A 37 32.22 -15.17 -8.80
N PRO A 38 31.56 -16.33 -8.59
CA PRO A 38 30.11 -16.42 -8.71
C PRO A 38 29.46 -15.32 -7.86
N ALA A 39 28.48 -14.61 -8.43
CA ALA A 39 27.74 -13.61 -7.65
C ALA A 39 26.88 -14.32 -6.60
N ASP A 40 26.92 -13.84 -5.36
CA ASP A 40 25.93 -14.21 -4.36
C ASP A 40 24.59 -13.57 -4.76
N VAL A 41 23.62 -14.40 -5.11
CA VAL A 41 22.27 -13.96 -5.48
C VAL A 41 21.35 -14.20 -4.28
N VAL A 42 20.88 -13.12 -3.68
CA VAL A 42 19.92 -13.17 -2.56
C VAL A 42 18.53 -12.91 -3.09
N TRP A 43 17.64 -13.88 -2.93
CA TRP A 43 16.22 -13.75 -3.23
C TRP A 43 15.41 -13.58 -1.94
N PRO A 44 14.29 -12.85 -1.98
CA PRO A 44 13.32 -12.95 -0.90
C PRO A 44 12.85 -14.40 -0.80
N ASP A 45 12.63 -14.85 0.43
CA ASP A 45 11.89 -16.09 0.65
C ASP A 45 10.46 -15.88 0.16
N LEU A 46 10.07 -16.63 -0.86
CA LEU A 46 8.73 -16.60 -1.46
C LEU A 46 7.94 -17.86 -1.11
N ASP A 47 8.39 -18.67 -0.15
CA ASP A 47 7.63 -19.82 0.31
C ASP A 47 6.30 -19.37 0.94
N GLY A 48 5.28 -20.23 0.84
CA GLY A 48 3.94 -19.93 1.38
C GLY A 48 3.08 -19.01 0.49
N VAL A 49 3.36 -18.93 -0.81
CA VAL A 49 2.49 -18.21 -1.77
C VAL A 49 1.03 -18.64 -1.63
N VAL A 50 0.15 -17.67 -1.50
CA VAL A 50 -1.30 -17.88 -1.48
C VAL A 50 -1.79 -18.14 -2.90
N ALA A 51 -2.23 -19.38 -3.18
CA ALA A 51 -2.73 -19.78 -4.49
C ALA A 51 -4.12 -19.18 -4.82
N ASP A 52 -5.01 -19.12 -3.82
CA ASP A 52 -6.34 -18.53 -3.93
C ASP A 52 -6.44 -17.34 -2.96
N TYR A 53 -6.10 -16.17 -3.48
CA TYR A 53 -6.08 -14.92 -2.70
C TYR A 53 -7.49 -14.55 -2.17
N PRO A 54 -8.56 -14.54 -2.97
CA PRO A 54 -9.91 -14.29 -2.46
C PRO A 54 -10.32 -15.20 -1.30
N ALA A 55 -10.09 -16.51 -1.41
CA ALA A 55 -10.45 -17.45 -0.35
C ALA A 55 -9.60 -17.24 0.91
N ALA A 56 -8.31 -16.94 0.76
CA ALA A 56 -7.43 -16.64 1.89
C ALA A 56 -7.81 -15.32 2.58
N LEU A 57 -8.15 -14.29 1.81
CA LEU A 57 -8.66 -13.02 2.35
C LEU A 57 -9.97 -13.24 3.10
N GLY A 58 -10.89 -14.05 2.55
CA GLY A 58 -12.12 -14.42 3.23
C GLY A 58 -11.86 -15.03 4.61
N ARG A 59 -10.96 -16.02 4.70
CA ARG A 59 -10.57 -16.62 5.99
C ARG A 59 -9.90 -15.63 6.95
N ALA A 60 -9.08 -14.71 6.42
CA ALA A 60 -8.45 -13.67 7.25
C ALA A 60 -9.48 -12.67 7.81
N LEU A 61 -10.55 -12.38 7.06
CA LEU A 61 -11.66 -11.54 7.53
C LEU A 61 -12.54 -12.26 8.57
N ASP A 62 -12.59 -13.60 8.56
CA ASP A 62 -13.26 -14.39 9.61
C ASP A 62 -12.42 -14.50 10.90
N ALA A 63 -11.08 -14.46 10.77
CA ALA A 63 -10.12 -14.63 11.86
C ALA A 63 -9.35 -13.33 12.15
N THR A 64 -10.07 -12.28 12.52
CA THR A 64 -9.51 -10.95 12.75
C THR A 64 -8.56 -10.88 13.94
N GLU A 65 -7.49 -10.08 13.81
CA GLU A 65 -6.54 -9.83 14.90
C GLU A 65 -6.88 -8.55 15.67
N GLY A 66 -7.21 -8.67 16.95
CA GLY A 66 -7.39 -7.51 17.84
C GLY A 66 -8.63 -6.65 17.56
N CYS A 67 -9.55 -7.11 16.72
CA CYS A 67 -10.81 -6.43 16.40
C CYS A 67 -11.95 -7.42 16.16
N PRO A 68 -13.22 -7.02 16.32
CA PRO A 68 -14.36 -7.74 15.74
C PRO A 68 -14.29 -7.82 14.21
N PRO A 69 -14.99 -8.80 13.59
CA PRO A 69 -15.23 -8.86 12.15
C PRO A 69 -15.82 -7.55 11.62
N ILE A 70 -15.64 -7.31 10.32
CA ILE A 70 -16.04 -6.04 9.70
C ILE A 70 -17.55 -5.79 9.77
N GLU A 71 -18.33 -6.86 9.71
CA GLU A 71 -19.79 -6.85 9.82
C GLU A 71 -20.24 -6.36 11.20
N GLY A 72 -19.42 -6.58 12.24
CA GLY A 72 -19.65 -6.05 13.59
C GLY A 72 -19.12 -4.63 13.81
N ARG A 73 -18.58 -3.98 12.76
CA ARG A 73 -18.04 -2.61 12.81
C ARG A 73 -18.92 -1.60 12.10
N VAL A 74 -19.99 -2.04 11.45
CA VAL A 74 -20.91 -1.22 10.66
C VAL A 74 -22.36 -1.57 11.00
N GLU A 75 -23.25 -0.64 10.69
CA GLU A 75 -24.69 -0.83 10.70
C GLU A 75 -25.29 -0.26 9.41
N PRO A 76 -26.54 -0.59 9.03
CA PRO A 76 -27.19 0.02 7.88
C PRO A 76 -27.16 1.55 7.96
N GLY A 77 -26.59 2.19 6.93
CA GLY A 77 -26.37 3.64 6.88
C GLY A 77 -24.99 4.12 7.33
N SER A 78 -24.13 3.24 7.86
CA SER A 78 -22.71 3.55 8.10
C SER A 78 -22.01 3.91 6.79
N THR A 79 -21.22 4.98 6.80
CA THR A 79 -20.37 5.37 5.69
C THR A 79 -19.00 4.71 5.78
N VAL A 80 -18.50 4.16 4.67
CA VAL A 80 -17.23 3.43 4.63
C VAL A 80 -16.28 4.05 3.61
N ALA A 81 -15.08 4.41 4.03
CA ALA A 81 -13.99 4.79 3.16
C ALA A 81 -12.99 3.63 3.02
N VAL A 82 -12.92 3.05 1.83
CA VAL A 82 -11.90 2.07 1.48
C VAL A 82 -10.72 2.80 0.85
N VAL A 83 -9.54 2.70 1.48
CA VAL A 83 -8.30 3.25 0.92
C VAL A 83 -7.46 2.11 0.37
N VAL A 84 -7.17 2.19 -0.92
CA VAL A 84 -6.30 1.23 -1.63
C VAL A 84 -4.98 1.93 -1.95
N ASP A 85 -3.89 1.19 -2.07
CA ASP A 85 -2.66 1.77 -2.61
C ASP A 85 -2.72 1.94 -4.13
N ASP A 86 -1.89 2.84 -4.65
CA ASP A 86 -1.94 3.26 -6.06
C ASP A 86 -1.37 2.21 -7.05
N PRO A 87 -1.47 2.44 -8.37
CA PRO A 87 -0.99 1.51 -9.39
C PRO A 87 0.51 1.19 -9.37
N SER A 88 1.33 1.91 -8.58
CA SER A 88 2.75 1.60 -8.40
C SER A 88 3.00 0.47 -7.38
N ARG A 89 1.93 -0.19 -6.91
CA ARG A 89 1.97 -1.29 -5.94
C ARG A 89 1.34 -2.55 -6.51
N TRP A 90 1.84 -3.69 -6.03
CA TRP A 90 1.44 -5.02 -6.48
C TRP A 90 0.30 -5.63 -5.66
N THR A 91 -0.35 -4.87 -4.77
CA THR A 91 -1.50 -5.37 -4.01
C THR A 91 -2.60 -5.84 -4.98
N PRO A 92 -3.15 -7.05 -4.81
CA PRO A 92 -4.25 -7.59 -5.64
C PRO A 92 -5.59 -6.95 -5.29
N VAL A 93 -5.70 -5.63 -5.51
CA VAL A 93 -6.83 -4.80 -5.11
C VAL A 93 -8.12 -5.21 -5.82
N ARG A 94 -8.06 -5.49 -7.13
CA ARG A 94 -9.22 -5.94 -7.92
C ARG A 94 -9.80 -7.26 -7.40
N GLU A 95 -8.97 -8.14 -6.83
CA GLU A 95 -9.42 -9.40 -6.21
C GLU A 95 -9.90 -9.18 -4.77
N ALA A 96 -9.30 -8.24 -4.04
CA ALA A 96 -9.64 -7.95 -2.64
C ALA A 96 -11.00 -7.27 -2.49
N LEU A 97 -11.30 -6.29 -3.37
CA LEU A 97 -12.47 -5.43 -3.24
C LEU A 97 -13.79 -6.21 -3.28
N PRO A 98 -14.04 -7.15 -4.21
CA PRO A 98 -15.29 -7.91 -4.21
C PRO A 98 -15.53 -8.68 -2.92
N VAL A 99 -14.49 -9.26 -2.31
CA VAL A 99 -14.58 -10.01 -1.05
C VAL A 99 -14.97 -9.07 0.10
N LEU A 100 -14.30 -7.92 0.21
CA LEU A 100 -14.59 -6.93 1.24
C LEU A 100 -15.99 -6.31 1.09
N LEU A 101 -16.31 -5.86 -0.13
CA LEU A 101 -17.56 -5.18 -0.43
C LEU A 101 -18.76 -6.11 -0.22
N GLY A 102 -18.64 -7.39 -0.60
CA GLY A 102 -19.67 -8.40 -0.32
C GLY A 102 -20.05 -8.46 1.16
N ARG A 103 -19.06 -8.52 2.05
CA ARG A 103 -19.28 -8.54 3.51
C ARG A 103 -19.92 -7.26 4.04
N LEU A 104 -19.47 -6.10 3.55
CA LEU A 104 -20.09 -4.82 3.91
C LEU A 104 -21.56 -4.76 3.50
N HIS A 105 -21.91 -5.27 2.31
CA HIS A 105 -23.28 -5.32 1.81
C HIS A 105 -24.15 -6.33 2.55
N GLU A 106 -23.59 -7.49 2.93
CA GLU A 106 -24.27 -8.46 3.81
C GLU A 106 -24.59 -7.85 5.19
N ALA A 107 -23.73 -6.95 5.68
CA ALA A 107 -23.97 -6.18 6.91
C ALA A 107 -24.91 -4.96 6.71
N GLY A 108 -25.43 -4.73 5.49
CA GLY A 108 -26.43 -3.72 5.19
C GLY A 108 -25.90 -2.34 4.79
N VAL A 109 -24.58 -2.18 4.61
CA VAL A 109 -24.01 -0.95 4.01
C VAL A 109 -24.41 -0.90 2.55
N ARG A 110 -24.92 0.23 2.05
CA ARG A 110 -25.33 0.35 0.63
C ARG A 110 -24.17 0.82 -0.25
N PRO A 111 -24.16 0.53 -1.56
CA PRO A 111 -23.10 0.99 -2.46
C PRO A 111 -22.84 2.50 -2.41
N GLU A 112 -23.88 3.32 -2.29
CA GLU A 112 -23.77 4.78 -2.19
C GLU A 112 -23.05 5.27 -0.92
N ASP A 113 -23.08 4.47 0.15
CA ASP A 113 -22.46 4.77 1.44
C ASP A 113 -20.97 4.35 1.47
N VAL A 114 -20.47 3.71 0.41
CA VAL A 114 -19.07 3.33 0.25
C VAL A 114 -18.35 4.28 -0.71
N SER A 115 -17.16 4.72 -0.32
CA SER A 115 -16.22 5.44 -1.18
C SER A 115 -14.88 4.72 -1.24
N ILE A 116 -14.21 4.81 -2.39
CA ILE A 116 -12.90 4.19 -2.60
C ILE A 116 -11.89 5.27 -2.96
N SER A 117 -10.79 5.38 -2.23
CA SER A 117 -9.74 6.37 -2.48
C SER A 117 -8.41 5.69 -2.71
N VAL A 118 -7.67 6.09 -3.74
CA VAL A 118 -6.26 5.66 -3.90
C VAL A 118 -5.35 6.51 -3.00
N GLY A 119 -4.43 5.85 -2.31
CA GLY A 119 -3.38 6.50 -1.53
C GLY A 119 -2.20 6.91 -2.40
N VAL A 120 -2.30 8.04 -3.12
CA VAL A 120 -1.29 8.53 -4.08
C VAL A 120 -0.04 9.12 -3.42
N GLY A 121 -0.15 9.71 -2.23
CA GLY A 121 0.97 10.38 -1.58
C GLY A 121 1.66 11.42 -2.49
N ARG A 122 2.91 11.16 -2.87
CA ARG A 122 3.72 12.04 -3.77
C ARG A 122 3.61 11.69 -5.25
N HIS A 123 2.89 10.62 -5.58
CA HIS A 123 2.84 10.13 -6.96
C HIS A 123 1.83 10.95 -7.78
N HIS A 124 1.87 10.73 -9.09
CA HIS A 124 0.92 11.34 -10.00
C HIS A 124 -0.51 10.93 -9.65
N ALA A 125 -1.45 11.84 -9.91
CA ALA A 125 -2.87 11.55 -9.80
C ALA A 125 -3.23 10.34 -10.69
N VAL A 126 -4.13 9.51 -10.20
CA VAL A 126 -4.60 8.32 -10.92
C VAL A 126 -5.76 8.74 -11.82
N ASP A 127 -5.58 8.60 -13.13
CA ASP A 127 -6.63 8.85 -14.12
C ASP A 127 -7.70 7.74 -14.12
N ALA A 128 -8.78 7.94 -14.87
CA ALA A 128 -9.91 7.01 -14.91
C ALA A 128 -9.53 5.62 -15.47
N GLU A 129 -8.59 5.54 -16.42
CA GLU A 129 -8.17 4.26 -16.99
C GLU A 129 -7.33 3.46 -15.99
N ALA A 130 -6.36 4.12 -15.35
CA ALA A 130 -5.54 3.54 -14.31
C ALA A 130 -6.37 3.16 -13.08
N MET A 131 -7.39 3.96 -12.72
CA MET A 131 -8.33 3.62 -11.65
C MET A 131 -9.12 2.36 -11.99
N ARG A 132 -9.74 2.27 -13.17
CA ARG A 132 -10.47 1.05 -13.62
C ARG A 132 -9.58 -0.19 -13.60
N LYS A 133 -8.34 -0.09 -14.07
CA LYS A 133 -7.36 -1.18 -13.99
C LYS A 133 -7.03 -1.55 -12.55
N ARG A 134 -6.98 -0.58 -11.64
CA ARG A 134 -6.62 -0.78 -10.23
C ARG A 134 -7.72 -1.47 -9.43
N VAL A 135 -8.95 -0.97 -9.52
CA VAL A 135 -10.08 -1.44 -8.71
C VAL A 135 -10.95 -2.48 -9.40
N GLY A 136 -10.85 -2.59 -10.73
CA GLY A 136 -11.71 -3.42 -11.58
C GLY A 136 -12.89 -2.64 -12.16
N GLU A 137 -13.32 -3.00 -13.38
CA GLU A 137 -14.37 -2.28 -14.13
C GLU A 137 -15.67 -2.15 -13.32
N ALA A 138 -16.21 -3.27 -12.85
CA ALA A 138 -17.47 -3.30 -12.11
C ALA A 138 -17.44 -2.44 -10.84
N VAL A 139 -16.30 -2.38 -10.15
CA VAL A 139 -16.15 -1.54 -8.95
C VAL A 139 -16.04 -0.07 -9.32
N ALA A 140 -15.29 0.26 -10.37
CA ALA A 140 -15.18 1.64 -10.85
C ALA A 140 -16.52 2.20 -11.36
N GLU A 141 -17.39 1.35 -11.91
CA GLU A 141 -18.74 1.71 -12.35
C GLU A 141 -19.73 1.86 -11.18
N ALA A 142 -19.65 1.00 -10.17
CA ALA A 142 -20.63 0.94 -9.09
C ALA A 142 -20.34 1.88 -7.90
N TYR A 143 -19.07 2.27 -7.69
CA TYR A 143 -18.66 3.04 -6.51
C TYR A 143 -17.98 4.35 -6.87
N ARG A 144 -18.08 5.33 -5.96
CA ARG A 144 -17.32 6.58 -6.07
C ARG A 144 -15.85 6.32 -5.81
N THR A 145 -15.02 6.43 -6.85
CA THR A 145 -13.57 6.31 -6.76
C THR A 145 -12.88 7.67 -6.79
N PHE A 146 -11.86 7.87 -5.94
CA PHE A 146 -11.15 9.14 -5.81
C PHE A 146 -9.64 8.98 -5.99
N SER A 147 -9.04 9.91 -6.72
CA SER A 147 -7.61 10.25 -6.62
C SER A 147 -7.50 11.59 -5.88
N PRO A 148 -7.06 11.62 -4.61
CA PRO A 148 -7.04 12.84 -3.82
C PRO A 148 -6.27 14.00 -4.49
N PRO A 149 -6.85 15.22 -4.55
CA PRO A 149 -6.20 16.38 -5.16
C PRO A 149 -5.20 17.01 -4.18
N VAL A 150 -3.98 16.48 -4.12
CA VAL A 150 -2.96 16.76 -3.08
C VAL A 150 -2.66 18.24 -2.81
N ASP A 151 -2.87 19.12 -3.80
CA ASP A 151 -2.65 20.57 -3.71
C ASP A 151 -3.90 21.40 -3.34
N ASP A 152 -5.11 20.84 -3.46
CA ASP A 152 -6.36 21.53 -3.12
C ASP A 152 -6.67 21.35 -1.63
N LEU A 153 -6.25 22.33 -0.82
CA LEU A 153 -6.47 22.33 0.62
C LEU A 153 -7.95 22.23 1.02
N SER A 154 -8.89 22.73 0.19
CA SER A 154 -10.32 22.73 0.53
C SER A 154 -10.93 21.32 0.58
N ALA A 155 -10.31 20.38 -0.14
CA ALA A 155 -10.68 18.97 -0.18
C ALA A 155 -10.25 18.17 1.08
N TYR A 156 -9.57 18.79 2.04
CA TYR A 156 -9.01 18.12 3.21
C TYR A 156 -9.60 18.64 4.52
N VAL A 157 -9.80 17.73 5.46
CA VAL A 157 -10.18 18.04 6.84
C VAL A 157 -8.90 18.19 7.67
N HIS A 158 -8.80 19.27 8.44
CA HIS A 158 -7.72 19.46 9.40
C HIS A 158 -8.06 18.79 10.73
N LEU A 159 -7.24 17.84 11.14
CA LEU A 159 -7.46 17.02 12.34
C LEU A 159 -6.60 17.46 13.54
N GLY A 160 -5.74 18.47 13.36
CA GLY A 160 -4.80 18.95 14.36
C GLY A 160 -3.35 18.79 13.93
N GLU A 161 -2.45 18.63 14.89
CA GLU A 161 -1.00 18.56 14.68
C GLU A 161 -0.39 17.37 15.45
N THR A 162 0.66 16.75 14.91
CA THR A 162 1.43 15.73 15.63
C THR A 162 2.25 16.37 16.75
N PRO A 163 2.76 15.60 17.74
CA PRO A 163 3.61 16.13 18.81
C PRO A 163 4.83 16.93 18.33
N GLU A 164 5.33 16.63 17.13
CA GLU A 164 6.46 17.29 16.47
C GLU A 164 6.03 18.55 15.67
N GLY A 165 4.77 18.99 15.79
CA GLY A 165 4.20 20.17 15.14
C GLY A 165 3.85 19.96 13.65
N GLY A 166 3.81 18.72 13.18
CA GLY A 166 3.43 18.41 11.81
C GLY A 166 1.91 18.50 11.64
N PRO A 167 1.35 19.32 10.73
CA PRO A 167 -0.09 19.39 10.58
C PRO A 167 -0.65 18.07 10.03
N VAL A 168 -1.82 17.67 10.50
CA VAL A 168 -2.54 16.48 10.06
C VAL A 168 -3.79 16.91 9.28
N ARG A 169 -3.81 16.56 7.98
CA ARG A 169 -4.85 16.91 7.03
C ARG A 169 -5.14 15.73 6.13
N VAL A 170 -6.37 15.22 6.19
CA VAL A 170 -6.80 13.98 5.51
C VAL A 170 -7.90 14.29 4.51
N PHE A 171 -7.84 13.64 3.35
CA PHE A 171 -8.83 13.81 2.29
C PHE A 171 -10.24 13.57 2.83
N ARG A 172 -11.16 14.49 2.56
CA ARG A 172 -12.45 14.58 3.26
C ARG A 172 -13.26 13.28 3.27
N PRO A 173 -13.46 12.58 2.13
CA PRO A 173 -14.15 11.28 2.12
C PRO A 173 -13.54 10.23 3.07
N VAL A 174 -12.21 10.26 3.28
CA VAL A 174 -11.53 9.37 4.22
C VAL A 174 -11.62 9.90 5.65
N ALA A 175 -11.55 11.22 5.83
CA ALA A 175 -11.56 11.85 7.14
C ALA A 175 -12.93 11.81 7.84
N GLU A 176 -14.03 11.78 7.08
CA GLU A 176 -15.40 11.90 7.61
C GLU A 176 -16.15 10.57 7.68
N ALA A 177 -15.61 9.47 7.12
CA ALA A 177 -16.28 8.17 7.13
C ALA A 177 -16.39 7.58 8.55
N ASP A 178 -17.45 6.80 8.80
CA ASP A 178 -17.64 6.09 10.07
C ASP A 178 -16.61 4.95 10.22
N LEU A 179 -16.38 4.21 9.12
CA LEU A 179 -15.37 3.16 9.05
C LEU A 179 -14.34 3.45 7.94
N ARG A 180 -13.06 3.23 8.25
CA ARG A 180 -11.96 3.32 7.28
C ARG A 180 -11.33 1.94 7.13
N VAL A 181 -11.31 1.42 5.90
CA VAL A 181 -10.69 0.11 5.59
C VAL A 181 -9.50 0.33 4.68
N LEU A 182 -8.35 -0.25 5.02
CA LEU A 182 -7.10 -0.06 4.27
C LEU A 182 -6.72 -1.38 3.58
N ILE A 183 -6.60 -1.38 2.25
CA ILE A 183 -6.15 -2.53 1.47
C ILE A 183 -4.82 -2.18 0.80
N GLY A 184 -3.73 -2.78 1.28
CA GLY A 184 -2.40 -2.54 0.73
C GLY A 184 -1.39 -3.57 1.20
N SER A 185 -0.32 -3.74 0.43
CA SER A 185 0.77 -4.66 0.77
C SER A 185 1.72 -4.08 1.82
N VAL A 186 2.23 -4.94 2.69
CA VAL A 186 3.35 -4.64 3.59
C VAL A 186 4.64 -5.08 2.91
N LEU A 187 5.40 -4.11 2.39
CA LEU A 187 6.68 -4.35 1.71
C LEU A 187 7.78 -3.52 2.40
N PRO A 188 9.06 -3.94 2.37
CA PRO A 188 10.16 -3.10 2.83
C PRO A 188 10.12 -1.71 2.18
N HIS A 189 10.33 -0.68 2.97
CA HIS A 189 10.30 0.70 2.50
C HIS A 189 11.41 1.52 3.16
N LEU A 190 12.28 2.12 2.35
CA LEU A 190 13.50 2.83 2.77
C LEU A 190 13.31 3.68 4.03
N GLN A 191 12.42 4.67 4.01
CA GLN A 191 12.26 5.57 5.17
C GLN A 191 11.40 5.02 6.32
N ALA A 192 10.42 4.16 6.05
CA ALA A 192 9.40 3.76 7.04
C ALA A 192 9.69 2.38 7.67
N GLY A 193 10.82 1.76 7.32
CA GLY A 193 11.07 0.34 7.53
C GLY A 193 10.23 -0.53 6.61
N PHE A 194 8.91 -0.44 6.75
CA PHE A 194 7.90 -1.14 5.97
C PHE A 194 6.76 -0.21 5.52
N GLY A 195 6.14 -0.55 4.40
CA GLY A 195 4.89 0.04 3.91
C GLY A 195 3.65 -0.44 4.66
N GLY A 196 2.48 -0.28 4.03
CA GLY A 196 1.20 -0.77 4.57
C GLY A 196 0.68 -0.05 5.82
N GLY A 197 -0.50 -0.50 6.27
CA GLY A 197 -1.23 0.06 7.40
C GLY A 197 -1.58 1.54 7.20
N TYR A 198 -1.51 2.34 8.26
CA TYR A 198 -1.81 3.78 8.22
C TYR A 198 -1.02 4.58 7.19
N LYS A 199 0.03 4.01 6.58
CA LYS A 199 0.75 4.66 5.49
C LYS A 199 -0.12 4.94 4.26
N LEU A 200 -1.18 4.14 4.05
CA LEU A 200 -2.16 4.37 3.00
C LEU A 200 -2.93 5.68 3.19
N ILE A 201 -3.05 6.19 4.42
CA ILE A 201 -3.62 7.50 4.73
C ILE A 201 -2.51 8.55 4.89
N PHE A 202 -1.47 8.20 5.64
CA PHE A 202 -0.36 9.07 6.04
C PHE A 202 0.95 8.56 5.46
N PRO A 203 1.37 8.97 4.26
CA PRO A 203 0.90 10.15 3.53
C PRO A 203 -0.10 9.87 2.40
N GLY A 204 -0.55 8.64 2.16
CA GLY A 204 -1.25 8.27 0.92
C GLY A 204 -2.48 9.13 0.56
N THR A 205 -3.32 9.51 1.51
CA THR A 205 -4.48 10.39 1.30
C THR A 205 -4.37 11.70 2.08
N SER A 206 -3.13 12.15 2.32
CA SER A 206 -2.82 13.36 3.07
C SER A 206 -2.61 14.56 2.15
N HIS A 207 -2.92 15.76 2.63
CA HIS A 207 -2.55 16.99 1.91
C HIS A 207 -1.02 17.14 1.88
N ARG A 208 -0.49 17.87 0.89
CA ARG A 208 0.97 18.08 0.73
C ARG A 208 1.68 18.56 1.99
N SER A 209 1.02 19.34 2.85
CA SER A 209 1.62 19.84 4.09
C SER A 209 1.87 18.74 5.12
N THR A 210 0.90 17.84 5.33
CA THR A 210 1.07 16.64 6.18
C THR A 210 2.07 15.69 5.57
N LEU A 211 1.98 15.46 4.26
CA LEU A 211 2.92 14.65 3.52
C LEU A 211 4.36 15.13 3.71
N GLY A 212 4.59 16.43 3.54
CA GLY A 212 5.91 17.04 3.63
C GLY A 212 6.47 17.02 5.06
N ALA A 213 5.61 17.09 6.07
CA ALA A 213 6.02 16.89 7.47
C ALA A 213 6.49 15.45 7.72
N LEU A 214 5.70 14.45 7.30
CA LEU A 214 6.04 13.04 7.47
C LEU A 214 7.33 12.64 6.74
N HIS A 215 7.56 13.17 5.53
CA HIS A 215 8.77 12.85 4.77
C HIS A 215 10.02 13.54 5.30
N ARG A 216 9.90 14.56 6.17
CA ARG A 216 11.04 15.13 6.88
C ARG A 216 11.45 14.32 8.12
N SER A 217 10.56 13.48 8.65
CA SER A 217 10.82 12.69 9.84
C SER A 217 11.95 11.68 9.62
N GLY A 218 13.00 11.79 10.43
CA GLY A 218 14.15 10.86 10.43
C GLY A 218 15.17 11.10 9.32
N LEU A 219 15.16 12.27 8.68
CA LEU A 219 16.12 12.66 7.63
C LEU A 219 17.13 13.71 8.13
N ASP A 220 17.60 13.51 9.36
CA ASP A 220 18.40 14.50 10.08
C ASP A 220 19.88 14.32 9.72
N GLY A 221 20.38 15.11 8.76
CA GLY A 221 21.81 15.41 8.55
C GLY A 221 22.74 14.30 8.02
N ASP A 222 22.57 13.05 8.44
CA ASP A 222 23.45 11.91 8.10
C ASP A 222 23.10 11.24 6.76
N GLY A 223 22.04 11.71 6.09
CA GLY A 223 21.80 11.54 4.65
C GLY A 223 21.43 10.14 4.14
N ASP A 224 21.61 9.05 4.90
CA ASP A 224 21.34 7.69 4.43
C ASP A 224 19.98 7.14 4.93
N PRO A 225 18.90 7.23 4.13
CA PRO A 225 17.62 6.60 4.46
C PRO A 225 17.68 5.07 4.47
N GLY A 226 18.74 4.44 3.92
CA GLY A 226 18.95 3.00 3.95
C GLY A 226 19.03 2.44 5.38
N ARG A 227 19.51 3.22 6.34
CA ARG A 227 19.54 2.85 7.77
C ARG A 227 18.16 2.61 8.37
N LEU A 228 17.10 3.15 7.76
CA LEU A 228 15.74 3.01 8.23
C LEU A 228 15.04 1.78 7.62
N LEU A 229 15.61 1.12 6.61
CA LEU A 229 15.02 -0.03 5.95
C LEU A 229 14.89 -1.21 6.93
N GLY A 230 13.72 -1.84 6.98
CA GLY A 230 13.48 -2.99 7.86
C GLY A 230 13.50 -2.69 9.37
N THR A 231 13.66 -1.43 9.78
CA THR A 231 13.72 -1.06 11.20
C THR A 231 12.40 -1.29 11.93
N ASP A 232 12.49 -1.55 13.24
CA ASP A 232 11.33 -1.72 14.10
C ASP A 232 10.45 -0.45 14.09
N PRO A 233 9.14 -0.57 13.82
CA PRO A 233 8.24 0.59 13.74
C PRO A 233 8.09 1.35 15.07
N ARG A 234 8.53 0.79 16.20
CA ARG A 234 8.55 1.46 17.51
C ARG A 234 9.68 2.48 17.63
N VAL A 235 10.75 2.36 16.85
CA VAL A 235 11.89 3.28 16.87
C VAL A 235 12.09 4.03 15.55
N ASN A 236 11.39 3.64 14.48
CA ASN A 236 11.44 4.34 13.21
C ASN A 236 10.72 5.70 13.28
N PRO A 237 11.39 6.84 13.03
CA PRO A 237 10.81 8.17 13.20
C PRO A 237 9.60 8.43 12.30
N MET A 238 9.66 8.03 11.02
CA MET A 238 8.53 8.20 10.10
C MET A 238 7.32 7.37 10.57
N ARG A 239 7.53 6.15 11.07
CA ARG A 239 6.43 5.31 11.60
C ARG A 239 5.83 5.88 12.87
N GLN A 240 6.63 6.44 13.77
CA GLN A 240 6.11 7.13 14.95
C GLN A 240 5.25 8.33 14.55
N ALA A 241 5.71 9.15 13.60
CA ALA A 241 4.94 10.29 13.09
C ALA A 241 3.63 9.86 12.39
N VAL A 242 3.67 8.79 11.59
CA VAL A 242 2.47 8.18 10.98
C VAL A 242 1.47 7.71 12.05
N ARG A 243 1.96 7.05 13.11
CA ARG A 243 1.11 6.61 14.23
C ARG A 243 0.54 7.76 15.03
N ALA A 244 1.31 8.83 15.24
CA ALA A 244 0.84 10.03 15.90
C ALA A 244 -0.28 10.71 15.10
N ALA A 245 -0.11 10.85 13.79
CA ALA A 245 -1.15 11.37 12.91
C ALA A 245 -2.41 10.50 12.90
N ALA A 246 -2.25 9.17 12.91
CA ALA A 246 -3.35 8.23 12.96
C ALA A 246 -4.16 8.25 14.26
N ARG A 247 -3.64 8.81 15.36
CA ARG A 247 -4.40 8.99 16.62
C ARG A 247 -5.35 10.20 16.58
N LEU A 248 -5.20 11.06 15.58
CA LEU A 248 -6.06 12.23 15.37
C LEU A 248 -7.21 11.93 14.39
N LEU A 249 -7.26 10.70 13.86
CA LEU A 249 -8.24 10.23 12.88
C LEU A 249 -9.04 9.06 13.48
#